data_AF-A0AAW1J700-F1
#
_entry.id   AF-A0AAW1J700-F1
#
_cell.length_a   1.000
_cell.length_b   1.000
_cell.length_c   1.000
_cell.angle_alpha   90.00
_cell.angle_beta   90.00
_cell.angle_gamma   90.00
#
_symmetry.space_group_name_H-M   'P 1'
#
loop_
_entity.id
_entity.type
_entity.pdbx_description
1 polymer ?
#
loop_
_entity_poly.entity_id
_entity_poly.type
_entity_poly.pdbx_seq_one_letter_code
_entity_poly.pdbx_strand_id
1 'polypeptide(L)'
;MACKTLTTSETPITYANLLDLIEAIIAATEAILAQEPEGVHDLRTGKLKIGTMNQYYTTWDFANSLIRDLSMTWFSLLRTFEDPKFSLDQCCALVERFDYATSNFLRYSGFPEMGGFAANLSKHLPNASSRDEAVEAVRAFLKYLNILTAWSFHYFPWNIGCASAGSPWASPWSQSSRPGKTQSSPATFSGRCPSRS
;
A
#
# COMPACT_ATOMS: atom_id res chain seq x y z
N MET A 1 23.01 -2.81 -17.00
CA MET A 1 21.97 -3.77 -16.59
C MET A 1 20.71 -3.44 -17.36
N ALA A 2 20.29 -4.34 -18.24
CA ALA A 2 19.08 -4.15 -19.03
C ALA A 2 17.85 -4.18 -18.11
N CYS A 3 17.12 -3.06 -18.06
CA CYS A 3 15.79 -2.98 -17.45
C CYS A 3 14.87 -3.88 -18.28
N LYS A 4 14.63 -5.10 -17.80
CA LYS A 4 13.58 -5.96 -18.37
C LYS A 4 12.26 -5.28 -18.06
N THR A 5 11.64 -4.70 -19.09
CA THR A 5 10.25 -4.28 -19.11
C THR A 5 9.40 -5.46 -18.66
N LEU A 6 8.84 -5.39 -17.46
CA LEU A 6 7.82 -6.32 -17.01
C LEU A 6 6.57 -6.04 -17.84
N THR A 7 6.36 -6.87 -18.86
CA THR A 7 5.13 -6.90 -19.64
C THR A 7 4.07 -7.63 -18.81
N THR A 8 3.39 -6.93 -17.91
CA THR A 8 2.02 -7.29 -17.56
C THR A 8 1.12 -6.70 -18.63
N SER A 9 0.92 -7.46 -19.71
CA SER A 9 -0.13 -7.23 -20.68
C SER A 9 -1.48 -7.65 -20.07
N GLU A 10 -1.89 -6.97 -19.00
CA GLU A 10 -3.27 -7.02 -18.54
C GLU A 10 -3.95 -5.78 -19.10
N THR A 11 -4.86 -6.01 -20.04
CA THR A 11 -5.81 -4.98 -20.47
C THR A 11 -6.41 -4.33 -19.22
N PRO A 12 -6.31 -2.99 -19.07
CA PRO A 12 -6.90 -2.33 -17.92
C PRO A 12 -8.39 -2.67 -17.89
N ILE A 13 -8.86 -3.21 -16.77
CA ILE A 13 -10.29 -3.46 -16.58
C ILE A 13 -10.98 -2.10 -16.68
N THR A 14 -11.85 -1.96 -17.68
CA THR A 14 -12.64 -0.74 -17.90
C THR A 14 -14.10 -1.03 -17.60
N TYR A 15 -14.74 -0.11 -16.90
CA TYR A 15 -16.17 -0.18 -16.61
C TYR A 15 -16.94 0.73 -17.59
N ALA A 16 -18.19 0.39 -17.88
CA ALA A 16 -18.98 1.19 -18.81
C ALA A 16 -19.44 2.50 -18.14
N ASN A 17 -19.83 2.43 -16.87
CA ASN A 17 -20.30 3.57 -16.08
C ASN A 17 -19.86 3.47 -14.61
N LEU A 18 -20.24 4.48 -13.80
CA LEU A 18 -19.85 4.58 -12.39
C LEU A 18 -20.54 3.54 -11.50
N LEU A 19 -21.79 3.16 -11.81
CA LEU A 19 -22.53 2.14 -11.07
C LEU A 19 -21.87 0.75 -11.24
N ASP A 20 -21.49 0.38 -12.46
CA ASP A 20 -20.77 -0.88 -12.71
C ASP A 20 -19.46 -0.94 -11.91
N LEU A 21 -18.76 0.20 -11.80
CA LEU A 21 -17.54 0.31 -10.99
C LEU A 21 -17.83 0.19 -9.49
N ILE A 22 -18.90 0.81 -8.98
CA ILE A 22 -19.33 0.67 -7.59
C ILE A 22 -19.61 -0.80 -7.25
N GLU A 23 -20.38 -1.48 -8.09
CA GLU A 23 -20.71 -2.90 -7.91
C GLU A 23 -19.45 -3.78 -7.91
N ALA A 24 -18.52 -3.54 -8.83
CA ALA A 24 -17.26 -4.26 -8.88
C ALA A 24 -16.39 -4.04 -7.63
N ILE A 25 -16.30 -2.80 -7.13
CA ILE A 25 -15.58 -2.49 -5.90
C ILE A 25 -16.21 -3.18 -4.69
N ILE A 26 -17.55 -3.20 -4.60
CA ILE A 26 -18.28 -3.88 -3.52
C ILE A 26 -18.00 -5.38 -3.58
N ALA A 27 -18.12 -6.00 -4.76
CA ALA A 27 -17.85 -7.42 -4.95
C ALA A 27 -16.40 -7.78 -4.59
N ALA A 28 -15.43 -6.97 -5.01
CA ALA A 28 -14.02 -7.16 -4.65
C ALA A 28 -13.80 -6.99 -3.13
N THR A 29 -14.48 -6.03 -2.51
CA THR A 29 -14.43 -5.82 -1.04
C THR A 29 -14.92 -7.05 -0.30
N GLU A 30 -16.07 -7.61 -0.70
CA GLU A 30 -16.62 -8.82 -0.10
C GLU A 30 -15.70 -10.04 -0.29
N ALA A 31 -15.10 -10.18 -1.47
CA ALA A 31 -14.13 -11.25 -1.74
C ALA A 31 -12.94 -11.18 -0.78
N ILE A 32 -12.38 -9.99 -0.57
CA ILE A 32 -11.22 -9.81 0.31
C ILE A 32 -11.59 -9.82 1.81
N LEU A 33 -12.85 -9.81 2.21
CA LEU A 33 -13.20 -9.97 3.63
C LEU A 33 -12.86 -11.37 4.16
N ALA A 34 -13.05 -12.40 3.33
CA ALA A 34 -12.82 -13.79 3.70
C ALA A 34 -11.47 -14.35 3.22
N GLN A 35 -10.93 -13.78 2.15
CA GLN A 35 -9.75 -14.30 1.47
C GLN A 35 -8.64 -13.26 1.39
N GLU A 36 -7.40 -13.70 1.61
CA GLU A 36 -6.22 -12.86 1.41
C GLU A 36 -6.17 -12.35 -0.05
N PRO A 37 -6.03 -11.03 -0.28
CA PRO A 37 -5.84 -10.48 -1.62
C PRO A 37 -4.53 -10.96 -2.26
N GLU A 38 -4.55 -11.32 -3.55
CA GLU A 38 -3.36 -11.81 -4.27
C GLU A 38 -2.19 -10.82 -4.20
N GLY A 39 -2.45 -9.53 -4.33
CA GLY A 39 -1.40 -8.50 -4.24
C GLY A 39 -0.66 -8.49 -2.90
N VAL A 40 -1.38 -8.74 -1.80
CA VAL A 40 -0.77 -8.86 -0.45
C VAL A 40 0.05 -10.14 -0.36
N HIS A 41 -0.50 -11.25 -0.84
CA HIS A 41 0.17 -12.56 -0.84
C HIS A 41 1.48 -12.52 -1.62
N ASP A 42 1.44 -12.00 -2.85
CA ASP A 42 2.57 -11.95 -3.78
C ASP A 42 3.67 -11.02 -3.26
N LEU A 43 3.30 -9.93 -2.59
CA LEU A 43 4.22 -9.01 -1.94
C LEU A 43 4.92 -9.66 -0.75
N ARG A 44 4.18 -10.30 0.16
CA ARG A 44 4.77 -10.91 1.38
C ARG A 44 5.63 -12.14 1.09
N THR A 45 5.31 -12.88 0.03
CA THR A 45 6.05 -14.08 -0.39
C THR A 45 7.25 -13.76 -1.27
N GLY A 46 7.44 -12.49 -1.67
CA GLY A 46 8.53 -12.08 -2.55
C GLY A 46 8.40 -12.60 -3.98
N LYS A 47 7.19 -13.03 -4.39
CA LYS A 47 6.90 -13.42 -5.77
C LYS A 47 7.06 -12.23 -6.72
N LEU A 48 6.74 -11.03 -6.23
CA LEU A 48 7.05 -9.77 -6.91
C LEU A 48 8.54 -9.47 -6.79
N LYS A 49 9.28 -9.61 -7.90
CA LYS A 49 10.71 -9.29 -7.99
C LYS A 49 10.95 -7.79 -8.19
N ILE A 50 10.33 -6.99 -7.35
CA ILE A 50 10.37 -5.53 -7.37
C ILE A 50 11.16 -5.04 -6.16
N GLY A 51 12.22 -4.27 -6.40
CA GLY A 51 13.07 -3.75 -5.35
C GLY A 51 14.55 -3.75 -5.73
N THR A 52 15.30 -2.89 -5.06
CA THR A 52 16.73 -2.69 -5.30
C THR A 52 17.53 -3.78 -4.59
N MET A 53 18.68 -4.18 -5.15
CA MET A 53 19.56 -5.22 -4.56
C MET A 53 18.92 -6.61 -4.43
N ASN A 54 18.01 -6.99 -5.32
CA ASN A 54 17.40 -8.33 -5.36
C ASN A 54 16.71 -8.72 -4.03
N GLN A 55 16.12 -7.74 -3.34
CA GLN A 55 15.27 -7.93 -2.16
C GLN A 55 13.94 -7.19 -2.37
N TYR A 56 12.89 -7.65 -1.70
CA TYR A 56 11.53 -7.12 -1.82
C TYR A 56 11.04 -6.40 -0.55
N TYR A 57 11.82 -6.45 0.54
CA TYR A 57 11.44 -5.90 1.84
C TYR A 57 11.15 -4.40 1.77
N THR A 58 12.02 -3.61 1.12
CA THR A 58 11.80 -2.16 1.03
C THR A 58 10.52 -1.84 0.26
N THR A 59 10.22 -2.60 -0.79
CA THR A 59 8.99 -2.43 -1.56
C THR A 59 7.77 -2.77 -0.72
N TRP A 60 7.87 -3.82 0.11
CA TRP A 60 6.82 -4.18 1.06
C TRP A 60 6.59 -3.10 2.12
N ASP A 61 7.66 -2.54 2.69
CA ASP A 61 7.60 -1.42 3.65
C ASP A 61 6.92 -0.18 3.07
N PHE A 62 7.31 0.22 1.86
CA PHE A 62 6.66 1.33 1.15
C PHE A 62 5.20 1.03 0.84
N ALA A 63 4.88 -0.14 0.29
CA ALA A 63 3.52 -0.50 -0.05
C ALA A 63 2.60 -0.51 1.18
N ASN A 64 3.07 -1.09 2.30
CA ASN A 64 2.31 -1.14 3.54
C ASN A 64 1.98 0.27 4.06
N SER A 65 2.98 1.16 4.06
CA SER A 65 2.79 2.54 4.51
C SER A 65 1.85 3.32 3.58
N LEU A 66 2.02 3.16 2.27
CA LEU A 66 1.25 3.92 1.28
C LEU A 66 -0.19 3.44 1.15
N ILE A 67 -0.50 2.16 1.35
CA ILE A 67 -1.90 1.67 1.37
C ILE A 67 -2.68 2.33 2.51
N ARG A 68 -2.09 2.40 3.71
CA ARG A 68 -2.67 3.09 4.85
C ARG A 68 -2.89 4.57 4.56
N ASP A 69 -1.85 5.24 4.06
CA ASP A 69 -1.90 6.67 3.79
C ASP A 69 -2.93 6.98 2.69
N LEU A 70 -3.06 6.11 1.69
CA LEU A 70 -4.08 6.21 0.65
C LEU A 70 -5.49 6.13 1.26
N SER A 71 -5.74 5.17 2.16
CA SER A 71 -7.03 5.09 2.86
C SER A 71 -7.37 6.38 3.61
N MET A 72 -6.40 6.97 4.31
CA MET A 72 -6.59 8.24 5.03
C MET A 72 -6.83 9.43 4.09
N THR A 73 -6.14 9.49 2.96
CA THR A 73 -6.38 10.49 1.92
C THR A 73 -7.80 10.37 1.37
N TRP A 74 -8.24 9.15 1.05
CA TRP A 74 -9.59 8.90 0.53
C TRP A 74 -10.68 9.15 1.58
N PHE A 75 -10.42 8.95 2.88
CA PHE A 75 -11.32 9.40 3.94
C PHE A 75 -11.49 10.92 3.94
N SER A 76 -10.40 11.66 3.78
CA SER A 76 -10.46 13.13 3.71
C SER A 76 -11.22 13.59 2.46
N LEU A 77 -11.01 12.94 1.32
CA LEU A 77 -11.76 13.18 0.09
C LEU A 77 -13.26 12.91 0.28
N LEU A 78 -13.64 11.79 0.91
CA LEU A 78 -15.06 11.49 1.20
C LEU A 78 -15.74 12.64 1.93
N ARG A 79 -15.08 13.24 2.94
CA ARG A 79 -15.61 14.40 3.67
C ARG A 79 -15.78 15.61 2.76
N THR A 80 -14.89 15.82 1.80
CA THR A 80 -15.03 16.88 0.79
C THR A 80 -16.20 16.62 -0.16
N PHE A 81 -16.41 15.37 -0.60
CA PHE A 81 -17.56 15.00 -1.43
C PHE A 81 -18.90 15.16 -0.69
N GLU A 82 -18.94 14.88 0.61
CA GLU A 82 -20.12 15.04 1.46
C GLU A 82 -20.42 16.52 1.81
N ASP A 83 -19.42 17.42 1.76
CA ASP A 83 -19.60 18.83 2.09
C ASP A 83 -20.15 19.62 0.87
N PRO A 84 -21.36 20.21 0.95
CA PRO A 84 -21.97 20.96 -0.15
C PRO A 84 -21.21 22.24 -0.52
N LYS A 85 -20.24 22.69 0.30
CA LYS A 85 -19.40 23.86 -0.03
C LYS A 85 -18.47 23.63 -1.21
N PHE A 86 -18.13 22.37 -1.52
CA PHE A 86 -17.25 22.02 -2.63
C PHE A 86 -18.09 21.56 -3.82
N SER A 87 -17.85 22.09 -5.02
CA SER A 87 -18.49 21.57 -6.23
C SER A 87 -17.95 20.19 -6.61
N LEU A 88 -18.71 19.41 -7.38
CA LEU A 88 -18.26 18.09 -7.83
C LEU A 88 -16.97 18.18 -8.66
N ASP A 89 -16.84 19.20 -9.51
CA ASP A 89 -15.63 19.47 -10.30
C ASP A 89 -14.41 19.72 -9.41
N GLN A 90 -14.58 20.49 -8.32
CA GLN A 90 -13.52 20.73 -7.34
C GLN A 90 -13.11 19.43 -6.65
N CYS A 91 -14.08 18.60 -6.26
CA CYS A 91 -13.81 17.30 -5.67
C CYS A 91 -13.03 16.38 -6.62
N CYS A 92 -13.42 16.30 -7.90
CA CYS A 92 -12.73 15.50 -8.91
C CYS A 92 -11.29 16.00 -9.14
N ALA A 93 -11.09 17.32 -9.21
CA ALA A 93 -9.76 17.90 -9.33
C ALA A 93 -8.85 17.59 -8.13
N LEU A 94 -9.41 17.40 -6.93
CA LEU A 94 -8.64 16.97 -5.75
C LEU A 94 -8.24 15.49 -5.87
N VAL A 95 -9.13 14.61 -6.33
CA VAL A 95 -8.81 13.19 -6.56
C VAL A 95 -7.60 13.07 -7.48
N GLU A 96 -7.60 13.74 -8.63
CA GLU A 96 -6.50 13.69 -9.60
C GLU A 96 -5.14 14.14 -9.00
N ARG A 97 -5.16 15.12 -8.10
CA ARG A 97 -3.94 15.68 -7.50
C ARG A 97 -3.38 14.84 -6.37
N PHE A 98 -4.24 14.20 -5.58
CA PHE A 98 -3.82 13.48 -4.37
C PHE A 98 -3.67 11.98 -4.58
N ASP A 99 -4.47 11.37 -5.45
CA ASP A 99 -4.47 9.91 -5.64
C ASP A 99 -3.39 9.45 -6.63
N TYR A 100 -3.24 10.14 -7.77
CA TYR A 100 -2.54 9.64 -8.96
C TYR A 100 -1.14 9.08 -8.67
N ALA A 101 -0.32 9.78 -7.89
CA ALA A 101 1.06 9.34 -7.61
C ALA A 101 1.07 8.06 -6.76
N THR A 102 0.23 8.01 -5.74
CA THR A 102 0.18 6.91 -4.77
C THR A 102 -0.45 5.67 -5.38
N SER A 103 -1.59 5.81 -6.06
CA SER A 103 -2.29 4.68 -6.68
C SER A 103 -1.47 4.05 -7.80
N ASN A 104 -0.75 4.84 -8.61
CA ASN A 104 0.14 4.29 -9.64
C ASN A 104 1.35 3.56 -9.06
N PHE A 105 1.97 4.09 -8.00
CA PHE A 105 3.06 3.38 -7.33
C PHE A 105 2.59 2.04 -6.77
N LEU A 106 1.44 2.01 -6.09
CA LEU A 106 0.89 0.79 -5.53
C LEU A 106 0.46 -0.20 -6.62
N ARG A 107 -0.09 0.29 -7.73
CA ARG A 107 -0.38 -0.53 -8.92
C ARG A 107 0.86 -1.24 -9.42
N TYR A 108 1.96 -0.49 -9.58
CA TYR A 108 3.27 -1.04 -9.93
C TYR A 108 3.80 -2.02 -8.86
N SER A 109 3.51 -1.73 -7.59
CA SER A 109 4.06 -2.45 -6.45
C SER A 109 3.29 -3.71 -6.04
N GLY A 110 2.37 -4.20 -6.89
CA GLY A 110 1.65 -5.45 -6.66
C GLY A 110 0.15 -5.32 -6.45
N PHE A 111 -0.44 -4.13 -6.62
CA PHE A 111 -1.87 -3.91 -6.42
C PHE A 111 -2.56 -3.46 -7.71
N PRO A 112 -2.52 -4.28 -8.79
CA PRO A 112 -3.06 -3.89 -10.10
C PRO A 112 -4.56 -3.62 -10.07
N GLU A 113 -5.34 -4.42 -9.33
CA GLU A 113 -6.79 -4.26 -9.16
C GLU A 113 -7.12 -2.94 -8.47
N MET A 114 -6.53 -2.67 -7.31
CA MET A 114 -6.71 -1.42 -6.56
C MET A 114 -6.37 -0.19 -7.42
N GLY A 115 -5.22 -0.22 -8.10
CA GLY A 115 -4.83 0.86 -9.01
C GLY A 115 -5.77 1.00 -10.21
N GLY A 116 -6.37 -0.11 -10.66
CA GLY A 116 -7.43 -0.13 -11.67
C GLY A 116 -8.69 0.57 -11.18
N PHE A 117 -9.14 0.31 -9.95
CA PHE A 117 -10.26 1.02 -9.35
C PHE A 117 -10.00 2.53 -9.24
N ALA A 118 -8.83 2.92 -8.73
CA ALA A 118 -8.45 4.34 -8.60
C ALA A 118 -8.43 5.09 -9.95
N ALA A 119 -7.89 4.45 -10.99
CA ALA A 119 -7.88 5.00 -12.34
C ALA A 119 -9.30 5.12 -12.93
N ASN A 120 -10.16 4.13 -12.73
CA ASN A 120 -11.54 4.18 -13.20
C ASN A 120 -12.38 5.20 -12.42
N LEU A 121 -12.16 5.37 -11.11
CA LEU A 121 -12.82 6.42 -10.33
C LEU A 121 -12.49 7.80 -10.89
N SER A 122 -11.21 8.09 -11.13
CA SER A 122 -10.78 9.37 -11.71
C SER A 122 -11.44 9.63 -13.08
N LYS A 123 -11.67 8.58 -13.87
CA LYS A 123 -12.33 8.67 -15.18
C LYS A 123 -13.85 8.86 -15.09
N HIS A 124 -14.51 8.17 -14.17
CA HIS A 124 -15.98 8.08 -14.13
C HIS A 124 -16.63 9.11 -13.17
N LEU A 125 -15.94 9.54 -12.12
CA LEU A 125 -16.47 10.53 -11.15
C LEU A 125 -16.95 11.86 -11.77
N PRO A 126 -16.26 12.45 -12.78
CA PRO A 126 -16.75 13.68 -13.42
C PRO A 126 -18.10 13.53 -14.12
N ASN A 127 -18.50 12.28 -14.44
CA ASN A 127 -19.74 11.95 -15.14
C ASN A 127 -20.82 11.41 -14.20
N ALA A 128 -20.65 11.55 -12.87
CA ALA A 128 -21.66 11.14 -11.92
C ALA A 128 -22.97 11.91 -12.15
N SER A 129 -24.09 11.21 -12.13
CA SER A 129 -25.43 11.77 -12.33
C SER A 129 -25.87 12.64 -11.15
N SER A 130 -25.27 12.40 -9.98
CA SER A 130 -25.56 13.14 -8.75
C SER A 130 -24.35 13.14 -7.80
N ARG A 131 -24.36 14.05 -6.81
CA ARG A 131 -23.40 14.03 -5.71
C ARG A 131 -23.51 12.75 -4.89
N ASP A 132 -24.72 12.24 -4.67
CA ASP A 132 -24.93 11.04 -3.85
C ASP A 132 -24.28 9.82 -4.51
N GLU A 133 -24.38 9.69 -5.83
CA GLU A 133 -23.68 8.65 -6.61
C GLU A 133 -22.16 8.78 -6.49
N ALA A 134 -21.63 10.00 -6.58
CA ALA A 134 -20.20 10.24 -6.40
C ALA A 134 -19.72 9.90 -4.97
N VAL A 135 -20.50 10.27 -3.95
CA VAL A 135 -20.24 9.92 -2.55
C VAL A 135 -20.26 8.40 -2.36
N GLU A 136 -21.20 7.70 -2.98
CA GLU A 136 -21.28 6.24 -2.93
C GLU A 136 -20.06 5.57 -3.54
N ALA A 137 -19.59 6.03 -4.70
CA ALA A 137 -18.36 5.55 -5.32
C ALA A 137 -17.13 5.74 -4.44
N VAL A 138 -16.95 6.94 -3.90
CA VAL A 138 -15.83 7.27 -3.01
C VAL A 138 -15.89 6.42 -1.73
N ARG A 139 -17.09 6.23 -1.17
CA ARG A 139 -17.32 5.42 0.03
C ARG A 139 -17.06 3.94 -0.21
N ALA A 140 -17.48 3.38 -1.35
CA ALA A 140 -17.22 2.00 -1.72
C ALA A 140 -15.71 1.74 -1.81
N PHE A 141 -14.98 2.62 -2.49
CA PHE A 141 -13.52 2.49 -2.62
C PHE A 141 -12.79 2.65 -1.29
N LEU A 142 -13.22 3.59 -0.45
CA LEU A 142 -12.65 3.75 0.88
C LEU A 142 -12.83 2.50 1.75
N LYS A 143 -13.97 1.81 1.66
CA LYS A 143 -14.18 0.54 2.36
C LYS A 143 -13.18 -0.52 1.87
N TYR A 144 -13.03 -0.67 0.56
CA TYR A 144 -12.04 -1.57 -0.04
C TYR A 144 -10.62 -1.28 0.48
N LEU A 145 -10.20 -0.01 0.46
CA LEU A 145 -8.88 0.42 0.94
C LEU A 145 -8.67 0.10 2.42
N ASN A 146 -9.69 0.26 3.26
CA ASN A 146 -9.58 -0.05 4.69
C ASN A 146 -9.41 -1.55 4.95
N ILE A 147 -10.13 -2.41 4.23
CA ILE A 147 -9.95 -3.86 4.34
C ILE A 147 -8.57 -4.28 3.80
N LEU A 148 -8.15 -3.73 2.66
CA LEU A 148 -6.81 -3.97 2.11
C LEU A 148 -5.70 -3.51 3.08
N THR A 149 -5.91 -2.38 3.75
CA THR A 149 -5.01 -1.88 4.81
C THR A 149 -4.94 -2.90 5.94
N ALA A 150 -6.07 -3.44 6.40
CA ALA A 150 -6.08 -4.45 7.47
C ALA A 150 -5.27 -5.71 7.10
N TRP A 151 -5.38 -6.19 5.86
CA TRP A 151 -4.54 -7.30 5.37
C TRP A 151 -3.05 -6.96 5.35
N SER A 152 -2.70 -5.77 4.85
CA SER A 152 -1.32 -5.31 4.82
C SER A 152 -0.73 -5.28 6.24
N PHE A 153 -1.48 -4.74 7.21
CA PHE A 153 -1.09 -4.73 8.62
C PHE A 153 -0.99 -6.13 9.22
N HIS A 154 -1.89 -7.04 8.87
CA HIS A 154 -1.91 -8.40 9.42
C HIS A 154 -0.63 -9.17 9.06
N TYR A 155 -0.17 -9.07 7.81
CA TYR A 155 0.98 -9.83 7.32
C TYR A 155 2.32 -9.11 7.42
N PHE A 156 2.33 -7.81 7.66
CA PHE A 156 3.58 -7.05 7.77
C PHE A 156 4.51 -7.67 8.83
N PRO A 157 5.83 -7.80 8.58
CA PRO A 157 6.73 -8.58 9.42
C PRO A 157 7.17 -7.79 10.66
N TRP A 158 6.23 -7.42 11.54
CA TRP A 158 6.46 -6.57 12.74
C TRP A 158 7.60 -7.04 13.65
N ASN A 159 7.89 -8.34 13.66
CA ASN A 159 8.96 -8.94 14.47
C ASN A 159 10.38 -8.43 14.13
N ILE A 160 10.57 -7.74 13.01
CA ILE A 160 11.84 -7.05 12.71
C ILE A 160 12.21 -6.02 13.79
N GLY A 161 11.22 -5.43 14.48
CA GLY A 161 11.45 -4.50 15.59
C GLY A 161 12.06 -5.17 16.83
N CYS A 162 11.98 -6.49 16.95
CA CYS A 162 12.65 -7.22 18.03
C CYS A 162 14.17 -7.35 17.79
N ALA A 163 14.63 -7.19 16.54
CA ALA A 163 16.05 -7.26 16.22
C ALA A 163 16.79 -5.93 16.41
N SER A 164 16.08 -4.80 16.55
CA SER A 164 16.70 -3.51 16.89
C SER A 164 17.17 -3.48 18.35
N ALA A 165 18.46 -3.18 18.56
CA ALA A 165 19.11 -3.21 19.86
C ALA A 165 18.45 -2.24 20.85
N GLY A 166 18.02 -2.76 22.01
CA GLY A 166 17.43 -1.97 23.10
C GLY A 166 15.98 -2.31 23.44
N SER A 167 15.36 -3.25 22.74
CA SER A 167 13.99 -3.70 23.02
C SER A 167 13.87 -4.43 24.38
N PRO A 168 13.16 -3.87 25.39
CA PRO A 168 12.76 -4.61 26.59
C PRO A 168 11.71 -5.71 26.29
N TRP A 169 11.22 -5.79 25.06
CA TRP A 169 10.23 -6.77 24.57
C TRP A 169 10.89 -7.93 23.81
N ALA A 170 12.23 -7.99 23.74
CA ALA A 170 12.93 -9.13 23.18
C ALA A 170 12.58 -10.37 24.01
N SER A 171 11.84 -11.31 23.42
CA SER A 171 11.31 -12.44 24.17
C SER A 171 12.48 -13.24 24.79
N PRO A 172 12.34 -13.76 26.03
CA PRO A 172 13.36 -14.60 26.66
C PRO A 172 13.72 -15.83 25.79
N TRP A 173 12.76 -16.28 24.97
CA TRP A 173 12.89 -17.41 24.05
C TRP A 173 13.78 -17.13 22.84
N SER A 174 14.07 -15.85 22.53
CA SER A 174 15.03 -15.47 21.48
C SER A 174 16.49 -15.63 21.90
N GLN A 175 16.76 -15.77 23.20
CA GLN A 175 18.12 -15.93 23.74
C GLN A 175 18.51 -17.39 23.98
N SER A 176 17.55 -18.31 24.13
CA SER A 176 17.83 -19.71 24.49
C SER A 176 18.39 -20.57 23.35
N SER A 177 18.51 -20.02 22.14
CA SER A 177 19.00 -20.72 20.95
C SER A 177 20.32 -20.18 20.40
N ARG A 178 21.09 -19.40 21.18
CA ARG A 178 22.49 -19.09 20.85
C ARG A 178 23.42 -20.08 21.58
N PRO A 179 23.96 -21.11 20.90
CA PRO A 179 25.02 -21.91 21.49
C PRO A 179 26.29 -21.06 21.51
N GLY A 180 26.83 -20.81 22.70
CA GLY A 180 28.19 -20.29 22.89
C GLY A 180 28.40 -18.83 22.50
N LYS A 181 28.13 -17.91 23.43
CA LYS A 181 28.93 -16.68 23.52
C LYS A 181 29.54 -16.60 24.91
N THR A 182 30.77 -17.07 25.01
CA THR A 182 31.73 -16.60 26.00
C THR A 182 31.74 -15.07 25.99
N GLN A 183 31.58 -14.46 27.16
CA GLN A 183 31.74 -13.02 27.33
C GLN A 183 33.18 -12.64 26.97
N SER A 184 33.40 -12.09 25.78
CA SER A 184 34.62 -11.35 25.47
C SER A 184 34.36 -9.87 25.74
N SER A 185 35.15 -9.28 26.64
CA SER A 185 35.18 -7.85 27.00
C SER A 185 35.13 -6.90 25.80
N PRO A 186 34.60 -5.68 25.97
CA PRO A 186 34.46 -4.73 24.87
C PRO A 186 35.82 -4.26 24.37
N ALA A 187 36.08 -4.49 23.08
CA ALA A 187 37.22 -3.91 22.38
C ALA A 187 37.02 -2.39 22.26
N THR A 188 37.99 -1.63 22.76
CA THR A 188 38.10 -0.18 22.57
C THR A 188 38.36 0.12 21.09
N PHE A 189 37.45 0.86 20.47
CA PHE A 189 37.58 1.34 19.09
C PHE A 189 38.51 2.57 19.06
N SER A 190 39.76 2.39 18.68
CA SER A 190 40.75 3.46 18.47
C SER A 190 41.04 3.65 16.97
N GLY A 191 40.02 3.98 16.17
CA GLY A 191 40.19 4.30 14.75
C GLY A 191 40.45 5.78 14.51
N ARG A 192 41.72 6.17 14.29
CA ARG A 192 42.06 7.49 13.70
C ARG A 192 41.63 7.53 12.23
N CYS A 193 40.99 8.63 11.84
CA CYS A 193 40.66 8.95 10.45
C CYS A 193 41.95 9.38 9.70
N PRO A 194 42.28 8.83 8.51
CA PRO A 194 43.40 9.33 7.72
C PRO A 194 43.00 10.63 7.00
N SER A 195 43.84 11.66 7.15
CA SER A 195 43.72 12.92 6.41
C SER A 195 44.00 12.70 4.92
N ARG A 196 43.13 13.23 4.07
CA ARG A 196 43.34 13.29 2.61
C ARG A 196 44.48 14.26 2.29
N SER A 197 45.46 13.78 1.53
CA SER A 197 46.35 14.58 0.70
C SER A 197 45.71 14.85 -0.65
#